data_AF-A0A9E4C0I6-F1
#
_entry.id   AF-A0A9E4C0I6-F1
#
_cell.length_a   1.000
_cell.length_b   1.000
_cell.length_c   1.000
_cell.angle_alpha   90.00
_cell.angle_beta   90.00
_cell.angle_gamma   90.00
#
_symmetry.space_group_name_H-M   'P 1'
#
loop_
_entity.id
_entity.type
_entity.pdbx_description
1 polymer ?
#
loop_
_entity_poly.entity_id
_entity_poly.type
_entity_poly.pdbx_seq_one_letter_code
_entity_poly.pdbx_strand_id
1 'polypeptide(L)'
;MTTALPLVARPDLEGYVQAMKEDGYAYFPQVLNEKEIAELRQAMDELTALEESYDRHTDPASTMRSTARRSSPSTWTGPKSST
;
A
#
# COMPACT_ATOMS: atom_id res chain seq x y z
N MET A 1 21.78 2.26 5.84
CA MET A 1 21.61 1.25 6.92
C MET A 1 20.14 1.27 7.28
N THR A 2 19.40 0.22 6.92
CA THR A 2 17.96 0.12 7.22
C THR A 2 17.82 -0.49 8.61
N THR A 3 17.32 0.27 9.57
CA THR A 3 17.04 -0.26 10.91
C THR A 3 15.86 -1.22 10.81
N ALA A 4 16.03 -2.46 11.30
CA ALA A 4 14.95 -3.42 11.32
C ALA A 4 13.83 -2.95 12.26
N LEU A 5 12.57 -3.07 11.81
CA LEU A 5 11.41 -2.78 12.65
C LEU A 5 11.27 -3.85 13.74
N PRO A 6 10.99 -3.47 15.00
CA PRO A 6 10.84 -4.43 16.09
C PRO A 6 9.53 -5.22 15.96
N LEU A 7 9.63 -6.56 15.97
CA LEU A 7 8.46 -7.45 15.93
C LEU A 7 8.00 -7.77 17.35
N VAL A 8 6.98 -7.06 17.83
CA VAL A 8 6.50 -7.18 19.22
C VAL A 8 5.10 -7.78 19.26
N ALA A 9 4.99 -8.96 19.89
CA ALA A 9 3.70 -9.57 20.18
C ALA A 9 3.00 -8.81 21.32
N ARG A 10 1.67 -8.66 21.22
CA ARG A 10 0.84 -7.99 22.21
C ARG A 10 -0.06 -9.00 22.93
N PRO A 11 -0.38 -8.78 24.22
CA PRO A 11 -1.17 -9.72 25.00
C PRO A 11 -2.67 -9.70 24.66
N ASP A 12 -3.16 -8.63 24.05
CA ASP A 12 -4.58 -8.41 23.74
C ASP A 12 -4.80 -7.64 22.43
N LEU A 13 -6.08 -7.55 22.04
CA LEU A 13 -6.51 -6.85 20.82
C LEU A 13 -6.26 -5.33 20.91
N GLU A 14 -6.45 -4.74 22.08
CA GLU A 14 -6.27 -3.30 22.27
C GLU A 14 -4.82 -2.89 21.99
N GLY A 15 -3.84 -3.66 22.45
CA GLY A 15 -2.43 -3.45 22.15
C GLY A 15 -2.11 -3.57 20.66
N TYR A 16 -2.75 -4.50 19.93
CA TYR A 16 -2.58 -4.59 18.48
C TYR A 16 -3.20 -3.41 17.73
N VAL A 17 -4.37 -2.95 18.17
CA VAL A 17 -5.02 -1.75 17.61
C VAL A 17 -4.15 -0.52 17.85
N GLN A 18 -3.53 -0.41 19.03
CA GLN A 18 -2.65 0.71 19.32
C GLN A 18 -1.37 0.68 18.47
N ALA A 19 -0.74 -0.48 18.29
CA ALA A 19 0.40 -0.64 17.39
C ALA A 19 0.06 -0.24 15.94
N MET A 20 -1.13 -0.60 15.46
CA MET A 20 -1.59 -0.19 14.13
C MET A 20 -1.74 1.33 14.00
N LYS A 21 -2.14 2.03 15.08
CA LYS A 21 -2.29 3.49 15.08
C LYS A 21 -0.95 4.23 15.18
N GLU A 22 -0.04 3.74 16.01
CA GLU A 22 1.22 4.41 16.32
C GLU A 22 2.35 4.01 15.37
N ASP A 23 2.51 2.72 15.15
CA ASP A 23 3.61 2.15 14.35
C ASP A 23 3.19 1.88 12.90
N GLY A 24 1.89 1.86 12.60
CA GLY A 24 1.34 1.55 11.28
C GLY A 24 1.37 0.06 10.92
N TYR A 25 1.73 -0.81 11.88
CA TYR A 25 1.71 -2.26 11.71
C TYR A 25 1.42 -2.98 13.04
N ALA A 26 1.00 -4.22 12.96
CA ALA A 26 0.82 -5.11 14.09
C ALA A 26 1.43 -6.48 13.77
N TYR A 27 2.26 -7.00 14.69
CA TYR A 27 2.94 -8.28 14.50
C TYR A 27 2.20 -9.43 15.19
N PHE A 28 1.67 -10.36 14.41
CA PHE A 28 0.99 -11.55 14.92
C PHE A 28 1.92 -12.78 14.83
N PRO A 29 2.49 -13.26 15.94
CA PRO A 29 3.35 -14.44 15.92
C PRO A 29 2.51 -15.71 15.70
N GLN A 30 3.08 -16.70 15.02
CA GLN A 30 2.55 -18.07 14.93
C GLN A 30 1.11 -18.18 14.39
N VAL A 31 0.66 -17.22 13.57
CA VAL A 31 -0.64 -17.30 12.88
C VAL A 31 -0.68 -18.50 11.92
N LEU A 32 0.45 -18.76 11.27
CA LEU A 32 0.64 -19.92 10.40
C LEU A 32 1.58 -20.91 11.08
N ASN A 33 1.22 -22.19 11.01
CA ASN A 33 2.11 -23.28 11.41
C ASN A 33 3.11 -23.64 10.29
N GLU A 34 4.08 -24.51 10.59
CA GLU A 34 5.14 -24.87 9.63
C GLU A 34 4.61 -25.48 8.33
N LYS A 35 3.55 -26.28 8.41
CA LYS A 35 2.92 -26.90 7.25
C LYS A 35 2.24 -25.84 6.38
N GLU A 36 1.47 -24.94 6.98
CA GLU A 36 0.82 -23.83 6.27
C GLU A 36 1.83 -22.88 5.62
N ILE A 37 2.96 -22.63 6.29
CA ILE A 37 4.08 -21.86 5.73
C ILE A 37 4.67 -22.56 4.50
N ALA A 38 4.87 -23.89 4.57
CA ALA A 38 5.39 -24.66 3.44
C ALA A 38 4.42 -24.64 2.25
N GLU A 39 3.12 -24.82 2.51
CA GLU A 39 2.07 -24.76 1.47
C GLU A 39 2.00 -23.36 0.84
N LEU A 40 2.09 -22.30 1.64
CA LEU A 40 2.10 -20.92 1.13
C LEU A 40 3.33 -20.66 0.25
N ARG A 41 4.51 -21.13 0.67
CA ARG A 41 5.74 -21.00 -0.13
C ARG A 41 5.64 -21.71 -1.46
N GLN A 42 5.14 -22.95 -1.45
CA GLN A 42 4.93 -23.70 -2.69
C GLN A 42 3.93 -22.97 -3.60
N ALA A 43 2.82 -22.49 -3.06
CA ALA A 43 1.83 -21.73 -3.83
C ALA A 43 2.44 -20.45 -4.44
N MET A 44 3.31 -19.75 -3.72
CA MET A 44 4.04 -18.58 -4.24
C MET A 44 5.03 -18.94 -5.35
N ASP A 45 5.75 -20.07 -5.21
CA ASP A 45 6.71 -20.54 -6.21
C ASP A 45 6.03 -20.98 -7.52
N GLU A 46 4.78 -21.43 -7.44
CA GLU A 46 3.94 -21.79 -8.61
C GLU A 46 3.36 -20.57 -9.33
N LEU A 47 3.42 -19.36 -8.74
CA LEU A 47 2.90 -18.15 -9.37
C LEU A 47 3.73 -17.78 -10.61
N THR A 48 3.04 -17.56 -11.72
CA THR A 48 3.65 -17.01 -12.94
C THR A 48 3.44 -15.50 -12.97
N ALA A 49 4.53 -14.75 -13.15
CA ALA A 49 4.48 -13.30 -13.27
C ALA A 49 3.67 -12.88 -14.52
N LEU A 50 2.70 -11.99 -14.33
CA LEU A 50 1.92 -11.39 -15.41
C LEU A 50 2.48 -9.99 -15.72
N GLU A 51 2.88 -9.75 -16.97
CA GLU A 51 3.54 -8.50 -17.36
C GLU A 51 2.65 -7.26 -17.13
N GLU A 52 1.33 -7.42 -17.25
CA GLU A 52 0.33 -6.39 -17.00
C GLU A 52 0.31 -5.93 -15.53
N SER A 53 0.75 -6.78 -14.61
CA SER A 53 0.83 -6.48 -13.18
C SER A 53 2.12 -5.75 -12.78
N TYR A 54 3.02 -5.51 -13.74
CA TYR A 54 4.28 -4.83 -13.45
C TYR A 54 3.99 -3.37 -13.12
N ASP A 55 4.37 -2.93 -11.93
CA ASP A 55 4.28 -1.53 -11.54
C ASP A 55 5.32 -0.70 -12.32
N ARG A 56 4.89 -0.20 -13.49
CA ARG A 56 5.68 0.67 -14.36
C ARG A 56 5.85 2.09 -13.79
N HIS A 57 5.22 2.41 -12.66
CA HIS A 57 5.27 3.72 -11.99
C HIS A 57 6.03 3.69 -10.67
N THR A 58 7.01 2.78 -10.55
CA THR A 58 7.92 2.70 -9.40
C THR A 58 8.78 3.97 -9.19
N ASP A 59 8.93 4.85 -10.20
CA ASP A 59 9.66 6.10 -10.03
C ASP A 59 8.76 7.19 -9.38
N PRO A 60 8.97 7.54 -8.09
CA PRO A 60 8.21 8.60 -7.43
C PRO A 60 8.34 9.97 -8.12
N ALA A 61 9.43 10.22 -8.87
CA ALA A 61 9.60 11.44 -9.64
C ALA A 61 8.68 11.51 -10.88
N SER A 62 8.28 10.36 -11.43
CA SER A 62 7.40 10.31 -12.60
C SER A 62 5.95 10.74 -12.26
N THR A 63 5.48 10.37 -11.07
CA THR A 63 4.14 10.72 -10.56
C THR A 63 4.02 12.22 -10.28
N MET A 64 5.07 12.86 -9.77
CA MET A 64 5.10 14.30 -9.45
C MET A 64 4.97 15.20 -10.69
N ARG A 65 5.39 14.73 -11.88
CA ARG A 65 5.30 15.50 -13.14
C ARG A 65 3.89 15.49 -13.74
N SER A 66 3.04 14.52 -13.37
CA SER A 66 1.68 14.37 -13.91
C SER A 66 0.65 15.26 -13.19
N THR A 67 0.82 15.49 -11.89
CA THR A 67 -0.07 16.34 -11.08
C THR A 67 0.16 17.84 -11.33
N ALA A 68 1.36 18.24 -11.74
CA ALA A 68 1.69 19.63 -12.04
C ALA A 68 1.02 20.19 -13.32
N ARG A 69 0.56 19.32 -14.23
CA ARG A 69 -0.04 19.76 -15.52
C ARG A 69 -1.57 19.94 -15.46
N ARG A 70 -2.19 19.64 -14.31
CA ARG A 70 -3.66 19.73 -14.12
C ARG A 70 -4.08 20.97 -13.30
N SER A 71 -3.31 22.04 -13.40
CA SER A 71 -3.63 23.36 -12.84
C SER A 71 -3.74 24.42 -13.95
N SER A 72 -4.53 24.14 -14.98
CA SER A 72 -5.06 25.21 -15.83
C SER A 72 -6.40 25.64 -15.20
N PRO A 73 -6.58 26.91 -14.82
CA PRO A 73 -7.87 27.36 -14.32
C PRO A 73 -8.85 27.35 -15.50
N SER A 74 -9.79 26.42 -15.47
CA SER A 74 -10.94 26.43 -16.36
C SER A 74 -11.78 27.67 -16.03
N THR A 75 -11.70 28.70 -16.88
CA THR A 75 -12.66 29.81 -16.83
C THR A 75 -14.03 29.29 -17.25
N TRP A 76 -14.86 28.96 -16.25
CA TRP A 76 -16.27 28.67 -16.45
C TRP A 76 -17.00 29.97 -16.81
N THR A 77 -17.39 30.13 -18.08
CA THR A 77 -18.36 31.15 -18.48
C THR A 77 -19.76 30.55 -18.41
N GLY A 78 -20.52 30.92 -17.37
CA GLY A 78 -21.91 30.48 -17.20
C GLY A 78 -22.84 30.96 -18.32
N PRO A 79 -24.05 30.39 -18.45
CA PRO A 79 -24.95 30.70 -19.55
C PRO A 79 -25.47 32.14 -19.43
N LYS A 80 -25.45 32.88 -20.55
CA LYS A 80 -26.06 34.21 -20.66
C LYS A 80 -27.58 34.07 -20.50
N SER A 81 -28.14 34.72 -19.49
CA SER A 81 -29.58 34.93 -19.37
C SER A 81 -30.04 35.86 -20.49
N SER A 82 -30.85 35.34 -21.42
CA SER A 82 -31.59 36.16 -22.39
C SER A 82 -32.80 36.78 -21.69
N THR A 83 -32.93 38.11 -21.81
CA THR A 83 -34.16 38.86 -21.54
C THR A 83 -34.90 39.05 -22.86
#